data_AF-A0AA37I4W6-F1
#
_entry.id   AF-A0AA37I4W6-F1
#
_cell.length_a   1.000
_cell.length_b   1.000
_cell.length_c   1.000
_cell.angle_alpha   90.00
_cell.angle_beta   90.00
_cell.angle_gamma   90.00
#
_symmetry.space_group_name_H-M   'P 1'
#
loop_
_entity.id
_entity.type
_entity.pdbx_description
1 polymer ?
#
loop_
_entity_poly.entity_id
_entity_poly.type
_entity_poly.pdbx_seq_one_letter_code
_entity_poly.pdbx_strand_id
1 'polypeptide(L)'
;MNLPKSATSEWLSEVIDMTITASGNEFRIKRIEREARALLQKNAGQPEMCWLVLSFIAFLQGNRGDCIRCVEAASALANHDVTILGNAATLMCDLGEPELGVKYARQFAALSHSDPRLAINAARALYGVLLFEEAADVMCVRNAESLLSQDDGFLRDLSDTITLFQTAGVHAELRQALLESATSIVRATGCEIRRARPVRYFECTMRYELFVEESASQCASVNFAIAEGLVEQFEEAYPELITFVCRPLASFTPRGISIEIER
;
A
#
# COMPACT_ATOMS: atom_id res chain seq x y z
N MET A 1 -1.09 -36.66 7.09
CA MET A 1 -0.99 -35.82 8.30
C MET A 1 -1.42 -34.43 7.86
N ASN A 2 -2.68 -34.06 8.11
CA ASN A 2 -3.24 -32.78 7.68
C ASN A 2 -2.73 -31.70 8.63
N LEU A 3 -1.88 -30.79 8.16
CA LEU A 3 -1.68 -29.53 8.87
C LEU A 3 -3.03 -28.79 8.81
N PRO A 4 -3.63 -28.44 9.96
CA PRO A 4 -4.95 -27.83 9.97
C PRO A 4 -4.85 -26.42 9.38
N LYS A 5 -5.92 -25.99 8.69
CA LYS A 5 -6.12 -24.62 8.18
C LYS A 5 -5.72 -23.50 9.18
N SER A 6 -5.65 -23.81 10.47
CA SER A 6 -5.24 -22.89 11.52
C SER A 6 -3.80 -22.36 11.35
N ALA A 7 -2.83 -23.19 10.96
CA ALA A 7 -1.41 -22.78 10.99
C ALA A 7 -1.09 -21.67 9.98
N THR A 8 -1.56 -21.77 8.74
CA THR A 8 -1.31 -20.74 7.71
C THR A 8 -2.07 -19.44 8.01
N SER A 9 -3.26 -19.54 8.59
CA SER A 9 -4.02 -18.36 9.03
C SER A 9 -3.34 -17.67 10.21
N GLU A 10 -2.83 -18.41 11.18
CA GLU A 10 -2.07 -17.88 12.32
C GLU A 10 -0.79 -17.17 11.84
N TRP A 11 -0.03 -17.81 10.94
CA TRP A 11 1.16 -17.19 10.36
C TRP A 11 0.82 -15.93 9.57
N LEU A 12 -0.26 -15.95 8.79
CA LEU A 12 -0.68 -14.78 8.02
C LEU A 12 -1.01 -13.61 8.94
N SER A 13 -1.81 -13.83 9.99
CA SER A 13 -2.09 -12.80 10.99
C SER A 13 -0.80 -12.28 11.63
N GLU A 14 0.11 -13.17 12.01
CA GLU A 14 1.37 -12.80 12.65
C GLU A 14 2.27 -11.95 11.73
N VAL A 15 2.43 -12.31 10.46
CA VAL A 15 3.26 -11.52 9.53
C VAL A 15 2.58 -10.20 9.12
N ILE A 16 1.25 -10.16 9.07
CA ILE A 16 0.49 -8.91 8.89
C ILE A 16 0.72 -7.99 10.09
N ASP A 17 0.63 -8.50 11.31
CA ASP A 17 0.86 -7.70 12.52
C ASP A 17 2.28 -7.13 12.53
N MET A 18 3.31 -7.94 12.27
CA MET A 18 4.71 -7.48 12.14
C MET A 18 4.85 -6.41 11.05
N THR A 19 4.09 -6.55 9.97
CA THR A 19 4.07 -5.60 8.85
C THR A 19 3.44 -4.27 9.25
N ILE A 20 2.35 -4.29 10.02
CA ILE A 20 1.64 -3.11 10.51
C ILE A 20 2.45 -2.40 11.58
N THR A 21 3.04 -3.11 12.55
CA THR A 21 3.76 -2.50 13.68
C THR A 21 5.21 -2.13 13.34
N ALA A 22 5.70 -2.53 12.16
CA ALA A 22 7.11 -2.46 11.79
C ALA A 22 8.05 -3.14 12.81
N SER A 23 7.55 -4.11 13.59
CA SER A 23 8.33 -4.89 14.55
C SER A 23 8.72 -6.23 13.94
N GLY A 24 9.94 -6.33 13.40
CA GLY A 24 10.46 -7.57 12.83
C GLY A 24 11.08 -8.50 13.88
N ASN A 25 10.78 -9.79 13.80
CA ASN A 25 11.58 -10.85 14.44
C ASN A 25 12.16 -11.76 13.35
N GLU A 26 13.43 -11.55 13.00
CA GLU A 26 14.07 -12.23 11.87
C GLU A 26 14.05 -13.76 12.02
N PHE A 27 14.32 -14.29 13.22
CA PHE A 27 14.27 -15.73 13.47
C PHE A 27 12.88 -16.30 13.23
N ARG A 28 11.84 -15.59 13.67
CA ARG A 28 10.46 -16.00 13.48
C ARG A 28 10.06 -15.94 12.01
N ILE A 29 10.41 -14.86 11.31
CA ILE A 29 10.20 -14.70 9.87
C ILE A 29 10.84 -15.85 9.09
N LYS A 30 12.13 -16.16 9.33
CA LYS A 30 12.82 -17.27 8.65
C LYS A 30 12.21 -18.64 8.95
N ARG A 31 11.70 -18.85 10.16
CA ARG A 31 11.01 -20.08 10.52
C ARG A 31 9.70 -20.24 9.73
N ILE A 32 8.85 -19.21 9.71
CA ILE A 32 7.59 -19.23 8.96
C ILE A 32 7.88 -19.41 7.46
N GLU A 33 8.90 -18.72 6.93
CA GLU A 33 9.33 -18.85 5.53
C GLU A 33 9.64 -20.31 5.17
N ARG A 34 10.45 -20.99 5.99
CA ARG A 34 10.84 -22.38 5.76
C ARG A 34 9.63 -23.32 5.83
N GLU A 35 8.75 -23.11 6.80
CA GLU A 35 7.55 -23.93 7.00
C GLU A 35 6.55 -23.75 5.84
N ALA A 36 6.31 -22.53 5.38
CA ALA A 36 5.48 -22.23 4.22
C ALA A 36 6.05 -22.81 2.91
N ARG A 37 7.36 -22.68 2.67
CA ARG A 37 8.03 -23.31 1.50
C ARG A 37 7.93 -24.84 1.54
N ALA A 38 8.08 -25.45 2.72
CA ALA A 38 7.95 -26.89 2.87
C ALA A 38 6.52 -27.40 2.61
N LEU A 39 5.49 -26.60 2.96
CA LEU A 39 4.10 -26.89 2.61
C LEU A 39 3.87 -26.87 1.10
N LEU A 40 4.36 -25.83 0.42
CA LEU A 40 4.29 -25.72 -1.04
C LEU A 40 4.98 -26.90 -1.74
N GLN A 41 6.19 -27.28 -1.31
CA GLN A 41 6.92 -28.41 -1.88
C GLN A 41 6.20 -29.75 -1.71
N LYS A 42 5.44 -29.92 -0.63
CA LYS A 42 4.69 -31.15 -0.34
C LYS A 42 3.28 -31.13 -0.93
N ASN A 43 2.88 -30.08 -1.64
CA ASN A 43 1.49 -29.84 -2.07
C ASN A 43 0.49 -30.04 -0.92
N ALA A 44 0.85 -29.56 0.28
CA ALA A 44 0.04 -29.70 1.48
C ALA A 44 -0.50 -28.33 1.94
N GLY A 45 -1.72 -28.30 2.48
CA GLY A 45 -2.35 -27.08 2.96
C GLY A 45 -3.04 -26.26 1.86
N GLN A 46 -3.09 -24.94 2.05
CA GLN A 46 -3.66 -23.96 1.11
C GLN A 46 -2.51 -23.23 0.39
N PRO A 47 -2.15 -23.62 -0.85
CA PRO A 47 -1.00 -23.06 -1.54
C PRO A 47 -1.12 -21.55 -1.76
N GLU A 48 -2.32 -21.05 -2.06
CA GLU A 48 -2.62 -19.62 -2.22
C GLU A 48 -2.29 -18.82 -0.95
N MET A 49 -2.62 -19.36 0.22
CA MET A 49 -2.31 -18.73 1.51
C MET A 49 -0.82 -18.83 1.86
N CYS A 50 -0.15 -19.93 1.47
CA CYS A 50 1.30 -20.04 1.65
C CYS A 50 2.05 -19.01 0.79
N TRP A 51 1.61 -18.79 -0.44
CA TRP A 51 2.16 -17.74 -1.30
C TRP A 51 1.91 -16.35 -0.73
N LEU A 52 0.73 -16.09 -0.17
CA LEU A 52 0.44 -14.82 0.49
C LEU A 52 1.32 -14.60 1.73
N VAL A 53 1.53 -15.62 2.57
CA VAL A 53 2.47 -15.53 3.70
C VAL A 53 3.88 -15.21 3.21
N LEU A 54 4.34 -15.86 2.13
CA LEU A 54 5.66 -15.60 1.56
C LEU A 54 5.80 -14.20 0.97
N SER A 55 4.72 -13.59 0.45
CA SER A 55 4.78 -12.20 -0.02
C SER A 55 4.99 -11.22 1.13
N PHE A 56 4.29 -11.40 2.25
CA PHE A 56 4.52 -10.59 3.46
C PHE A 56 5.93 -10.76 4.00
N ILE A 57 6.47 -11.97 3.99
CA ILE A 57 7.85 -12.24 4.40
C ILE A 57 8.85 -11.53 3.48
N ALA A 58 8.68 -11.67 2.16
CA ALA A 58 9.53 -11.00 1.19
C ALA A 58 9.48 -9.47 1.36
N PHE A 59 8.29 -8.94 1.62
CA PHE A 59 8.09 -7.52 1.90
C PHE A 59 8.80 -7.05 3.19
N LEU A 60 8.66 -7.79 4.30
CA LEU A 60 9.39 -7.50 5.55
C LEU A 60 10.91 -7.54 5.35
N GLN A 61 11.40 -8.45 4.49
CA GLN A 61 12.81 -8.58 4.13
C GLN A 61 13.29 -7.55 3.09
N GLY A 62 12.40 -6.70 2.56
CA GLY A 62 12.74 -5.73 1.50
C GLY A 62 12.89 -6.31 0.11
N ASN A 63 12.61 -7.59 -0.08
CA ASN A 63 12.72 -8.23 -1.38
C ASN A 63 11.47 -7.97 -2.24
N ARG A 64 11.48 -6.82 -2.91
CA ARG A 64 10.42 -6.36 -3.83
C ARG A 64 10.05 -7.43 -4.87
N GLY A 65 11.05 -7.98 -5.56
CA GLY A 65 10.84 -8.91 -6.66
C GLY A 65 10.14 -10.20 -6.21
N ASP A 66 10.59 -10.76 -5.08
CA ASP A 66 9.93 -11.95 -4.51
C ASP A 66 8.55 -11.64 -3.95
N CYS A 67 8.33 -10.45 -3.37
CA CYS A 67 7.01 -10.05 -2.91
C CYS A 67 6.01 -10.04 -4.07
N ILE A 68 6.32 -9.34 -5.16
CA ILE A 68 5.45 -9.27 -6.36
C ILE A 68 5.18 -10.67 -6.90
N ARG A 69 6.22 -11.48 -7.11
CA ARG A 69 6.07 -12.86 -7.61
C ARG A 69 5.17 -13.72 -6.73
N CYS A 70 5.31 -13.60 -5.40
CA CYS A 70 4.47 -14.36 -4.47
C CYS A 70 3.02 -13.87 -4.45
N VAL A 71 2.78 -12.56 -4.55
CA VAL A 71 1.43 -11.99 -4.71
C VAL A 71 0.77 -12.48 -6.00
N GLU A 72 1.50 -12.48 -7.12
CA GLU A 72 1.00 -12.99 -8.39
C GLU A 72 0.67 -14.48 -8.31
N ALA A 73 1.53 -15.29 -7.68
CA ALA A 73 1.28 -16.71 -7.48
C ALA A 73 0.04 -16.98 -6.60
N ALA A 74 -0.13 -16.23 -5.49
CA ALA A 74 -1.31 -16.33 -4.65
C ALA A 74 -2.59 -15.96 -5.43
N SER A 75 -2.53 -14.83 -6.14
CA SER A 75 -3.67 -14.30 -6.92
C SER A 75 -4.04 -15.19 -8.10
N ALA A 76 -3.08 -15.85 -8.74
CA ALA A 76 -3.34 -16.79 -9.84
C ALA A 76 -4.13 -18.02 -9.37
N LEU A 77 -3.94 -18.44 -8.12
CA LEU A 77 -4.63 -19.60 -7.54
C LEU A 77 -6.03 -19.24 -7.00
N ALA A 78 -6.23 -18.00 -6.56
CA ALA A 78 -7.47 -17.56 -5.93
C ALA A 78 -7.77 -16.08 -6.23
N ASN A 79 -8.02 -15.80 -7.51
CA ASN A 79 -8.30 -14.46 -8.07
C ASN A 79 -9.68 -13.88 -7.69
N HIS A 80 -10.47 -14.58 -6.88
CA HIS A 80 -11.76 -14.14 -6.36
C HIS A 80 -11.78 -14.11 -4.83
N ASP A 81 -10.65 -14.37 -4.18
CA ASP A 81 -10.54 -14.36 -2.73
C ASP A 81 -10.23 -12.93 -2.24
N VAL A 82 -11.12 -12.40 -1.41
CA VAL A 82 -11.03 -11.02 -0.89
C VAL A 82 -9.85 -10.82 0.07
N THR A 83 -9.43 -11.87 0.77
CA THR A 83 -8.24 -11.81 1.63
C THR A 83 -6.99 -11.70 0.78
N ILE A 84 -6.88 -12.48 -0.30
CA ILE A 84 -5.72 -12.42 -1.20
C ILE A 84 -5.67 -11.07 -1.93
N LEU A 85 -6.78 -10.64 -2.54
CA LEU A 85 -6.80 -9.40 -3.32
C LEU A 85 -6.63 -8.15 -2.44
N GLY A 86 -7.23 -8.11 -1.25
CA GLY A 86 -7.07 -6.99 -0.33
C GLY A 86 -5.63 -6.83 0.17
N ASN A 87 -4.96 -7.95 0.49
CA ASN A 87 -3.56 -7.93 0.91
C ASN A 87 -2.62 -7.66 -0.28
N ALA A 88 -2.91 -8.19 -1.47
CA ALA A 88 -2.18 -7.89 -2.69
C ALA A 88 -2.20 -6.38 -3.00
N ALA A 89 -3.40 -5.77 -2.97
CA ALA A 89 -3.55 -4.34 -3.20
C ALA A 89 -2.76 -3.51 -2.17
N THR A 90 -2.85 -3.87 -0.89
CA THR A 90 -2.13 -3.18 0.19
C THR A 90 -0.61 -3.30 0.02
N LEU A 91 -0.08 -4.51 -0.25
CA LEU A 91 1.35 -4.71 -0.45
C LEU A 91 1.89 -3.94 -1.67
N MET A 92 1.13 -3.88 -2.77
CA MET A 92 1.53 -3.12 -3.94
C MET A 92 1.49 -1.61 -3.71
N CYS A 93 0.50 -1.11 -2.96
CA CYS A 93 0.49 0.28 -2.50
C CYS A 93 1.74 0.58 -1.67
N ASP A 94 2.01 -0.25 -0.67
CA ASP A 94 3.15 -0.08 0.24
C ASP A 94 4.51 -0.17 -0.47
N LEU A 95 4.66 -1.02 -1.49
CA LEU A 95 5.89 -1.12 -2.28
C LEU A 95 6.09 0.05 -3.26
N GLY A 96 5.10 0.93 -3.39
CA GLY A 96 5.06 1.94 -4.43
C GLY A 96 5.01 1.28 -5.82
N GLU A 97 4.12 0.33 -6.05
CA GLU A 97 3.83 -0.23 -7.37
C GLU A 97 2.51 0.32 -7.88
N PRO A 98 2.46 1.49 -8.54
CA PRO A 98 1.20 2.14 -8.84
C PRO A 98 0.33 1.30 -9.77
N GLU A 99 0.89 0.81 -10.88
CA GLU A 99 0.17 0.00 -11.85
C GLU A 99 -0.40 -1.30 -11.24
N LEU A 100 0.43 -2.04 -10.48
CA LEU A 100 -0.01 -3.27 -9.81
C LEU A 100 -0.99 -2.96 -8.69
N GLY A 101 -0.80 -1.87 -7.95
CA GLY A 101 -1.70 -1.39 -6.92
C GLY A 101 -3.07 -1.07 -7.49
N VAL A 102 -3.15 -0.34 -8.61
CA VAL A 102 -4.40 -0.06 -9.34
C VAL A 102 -5.08 -1.37 -9.77
N LYS A 103 -4.32 -2.29 -10.38
CA LYS A 103 -4.85 -3.60 -10.82
C LYS A 103 -5.53 -4.34 -9.67
N TYR A 104 -4.83 -4.52 -8.54
CA TYR A 104 -5.36 -5.28 -7.41
C TYR A 104 -6.42 -4.52 -6.63
N ALA A 105 -6.31 -3.20 -6.48
CA ALA A 105 -7.31 -2.38 -5.81
C ALA A 105 -8.66 -2.41 -6.55
N ARG A 106 -8.66 -2.32 -7.88
CA ARG A 106 -9.88 -2.44 -8.70
C ARG A 106 -10.49 -3.84 -8.62
N GLN A 107 -9.67 -4.90 -8.67
CA GLN A 107 -10.14 -6.28 -8.47
C GLN A 107 -10.77 -6.47 -7.09
N PHE A 108 -10.15 -5.94 -6.04
CA PHE A 108 -10.67 -6.02 -4.68
C PHE A 108 -11.97 -5.21 -4.53
N ALA A 109 -12.03 -4.00 -5.10
CA ALA A 109 -13.22 -3.16 -5.12
C ALA A 109 -14.42 -3.86 -5.78
N ALA A 110 -14.19 -4.63 -6.86
CA ALA A 110 -15.23 -5.40 -7.54
C ALA A 110 -15.78 -6.58 -6.72
N LEU A 111 -15.17 -6.94 -5.59
CA LEU A 111 -15.65 -8.02 -4.72
C LEU A 111 -16.19 -7.53 -3.38
N SER A 112 -16.02 -6.25 -3.03
CA SER A 112 -16.40 -5.71 -1.74
C SER A 112 -17.87 -5.23 -1.66
N HIS A 113 -18.74 -5.68 -2.56
CA HIS A 113 -20.10 -5.14 -2.72
C HIS A 113 -21.04 -5.44 -1.54
N SER A 114 -20.80 -6.56 -0.85
CA SER A 114 -21.69 -7.08 0.19
C SER A 114 -21.23 -6.78 1.61
N ASP A 115 -20.04 -6.23 1.80
CA ASP A 115 -19.45 -5.98 3.12
C ASP A 115 -18.84 -4.57 3.20
N PRO A 116 -19.44 -3.66 4.00
CA PRO A 116 -18.94 -2.30 4.18
C PRO A 116 -17.49 -2.23 4.69
N ARG A 117 -17.04 -3.20 5.48
CA ARG A 117 -15.63 -3.24 5.94
C ARG A 117 -14.68 -3.52 4.78
N LEU A 118 -15.07 -4.44 3.90
CA LEU A 118 -14.32 -4.70 2.67
C LEU A 118 -14.36 -3.48 1.73
N ALA A 119 -15.50 -2.78 1.66
CA ALA A 119 -15.64 -1.58 0.84
C ALA A 119 -14.68 -0.47 1.30
N ILE A 120 -14.60 -0.21 2.61
CA ILE A 120 -13.66 0.76 3.20
C ILE A 120 -12.22 0.38 2.88
N ASN A 121 -11.85 -0.89 3.05
CA ASN A 121 -10.49 -1.34 2.77
C ASN A 121 -10.15 -1.24 1.28
N ALA A 122 -11.10 -1.54 0.38
CA ALA A 122 -10.92 -1.35 -1.05
C ALA A 122 -10.77 0.13 -1.42
N ALA A 123 -11.59 1.01 -0.84
CA ALA A 123 -11.47 2.46 -1.01
C ALA A 123 -10.13 2.99 -0.51
N ARG A 124 -9.61 2.47 0.62
CA ARG A 124 -8.26 2.81 1.12
C ARG A 124 -7.15 2.35 0.18
N ALA A 125 -7.29 1.18 -0.44
CA ALA A 125 -6.33 0.72 -1.45
C ALA A 125 -6.33 1.63 -2.68
N LEU A 126 -7.52 1.98 -3.21
CA LEU A 126 -7.68 2.94 -4.31
C LEU A 126 -7.12 4.34 -3.95
N TYR A 127 -7.35 4.80 -2.73
CA TYR A 127 -6.78 6.04 -2.21
C TYR A 127 -5.24 5.97 -2.13
N GLY A 128 -4.69 4.83 -1.71
CA GLY A 128 -3.25 4.58 -1.64
C GLY A 128 -2.54 4.70 -2.99
N VAL A 129 -3.27 4.43 -4.08
CA VAL A 129 -2.84 4.68 -5.46
C VAL A 129 -3.53 5.90 -6.08
N LEU A 130 -3.95 6.91 -5.32
CA LEU A 130 -4.44 8.21 -5.86
C LEU A 130 -5.66 8.15 -6.81
N LEU A 131 -6.46 7.09 -6.76
CA LEU A 131 -7.74 6.95 -7.47
C LEU A 131 -8.91 7.36 -6.56
N PHE A 132 -8.98 8.65 -6.23
CA PHE A 132 -9.90 9.16 -5.22
C PHE A 132 -11.37 9.06 -5.62
N GLU A 133 -11.69 9.33 -6.89
CA GLU A 133 -13.06 9.30 -7.39
C GLU A 133 -13.58 7.85 -7.37
N GLU A 134 -12.78 6.88 -7.81
CA GLU A 134 -13.13 5.45 -7.69
C GLU A 134 -13.25 5.00 -6.23
N ALA A 135 -12.39 5.51 -5.34
CA ALA A 135 -12.51 5.23 -3.91
C ALA A 135 -13.84 5.77 -3.35
N ALA A 136 -14.28 6.95 -3.78
CA ALA A 136 -15.56 7.52 -3.37
C ALA A 136 -16.74 6.74 -3.96
N ASP A 137 -16.66 6.32 -5.22
CA ASP A 137 -17.72 5.50 -5.85
C ASP A 137 -17.94 4.18 -5.11
N VAL A 138 -16.85 3.52 -4.67
CA VAL A 138 -16.94 2.32 -3.83
C VAL A 138 -17.69 2.59 -2.52
N MET A 139 -17.54 3.79 -1.94
CA MET A 139 -18.19 4.18 -0.69
C MET A 139 -19.65 4.63 -0.89
N CYS A 140 -19.93 5.42 -1.92
CA CYS A 140 -21.25 6.01 -2.22
C CYS A 140 -22.25 4.97 -2.74
N VAL A 141 -21.85 4.09 -3.67
CA VAL A 141 -22.75 3.09 -4.28
C VAL A 141 -23.27 2.07 -3.28
N ARG A 142 -22.66 1.98 -2.08
CA ARG A 142 -22.81 0.82 -1.19
C ARG A 142 -23.44 1.15 0.16
N ASN A 143 -24.08 2.32 0.31
CA ASN A 143 -24.75 2.76 1.55
C ASN A 143 -23.86 2.64 2.81
N ALA A 144 -22.54 2.78 2.66
CA ALA A 144 -21.62 2.81 3.79
C ALA A 144 -21.93 3.99 4.74
N GLU A 145 -22.58 5.04 4.24
CA GLU A 145 -23.12 6.18 4.99
C GLU A 145 -24.12 5.78 6.09
N SER A 146 -24.80 4.63 5.99
CA SER A 146 -25.77 4.18 7.01
C SER A 146 -25.13 3.40 8.16
N LEU A 147 -23.91 2.88 7.98
CA LEU A 147 -23.17 2.07 8.96
C LEU A 147 -21.94 2.78 9.51
N LEU A 148 -21.50 3.83 8.84
CA LEU A 148 -20.47 4.73 9.31
C LEU A 148 -21.19 5.91 9.95
N SER A 149 -21.08 6.02 11.28
CA SER A 149 -21.33 7.31 11.92
C SER A 149 -20.50 8.36 11.20
N GLN A 150 -20.98 9.61 11.17
CA GLN A 150 -20.33 10.77 10.58
C GLN A 150 -18.92 11.11 11.15
N ASP A 151 -18.34 10.19 11.94
CA ASP A 151 -17.06 10.26 12.65
C ASP A 151 -15.91 9.49 11.96
N ASP A 152 -16.12 8.77 10.85
CA ASP A 152 -14.97 8.21 10.11
C ASP A 152 -14.27 9.34 9.32
N GLY A 153 -13.20 9.89 9.92
CA GLY A 153 -12.38 10.96 9.33
C GLY A 153 -11.91 10.66 7.90
N PHE A 154 -11.79 9.37 7.53
CA PHE A 154 -11.39 8.98 6.18
C PHE A 154 -12.38 9.43 5.09
N LEU A 155 -13.69 9.35 5.32
CA LEU A 155 -14.69 9.74 4.31
C LEU A 155 -14.72 11.25 4.09
N ARG A 156 -14.63 12.01 5.19
CA ARG A 156 -14.50 13.46 5.12
C ARG A 156 -13.22 13.85 4.39
N ASP A 157 -12.12 13.16 4.72
CA ASP A 157 -10.83 13.41 4.08
C ASP A 157 -10.86 13.14 2.58
N LEU A 158 -11.52 12.06 2.17
CA LEU A 158 -11.66 11.70 0.77
C LEU A 158 -12.47 12.74 -0.02
N SER A 159 -13.62 13.17 0.51
CA SER A 159 -14.49 14.16 -0.15
C SER A 159 -13.79 15.51 -0.34
N ASP A 160 -13.11 16.00 0.69
CA ASP A 160 -12.34 17.24 0.60
C ASP A 160 -11.19 17.11 -0.41
N THR A 161 -10.51 15.96 -0.41
CA THR A 161 -9.41 15.69 -1.34
C THR A 161 -9.90 15.72 -2.79
N ILE A 162 -11.03 15.06 -3.09
CA ILE A 162 -11.61 15.09 -4.45
C ILE A 162 -11.93 16.52 -4.86
N THR A 163 -12.57 17.29 -3.98
CA THR A 163 -12.95 18.68 -4.25
C THR A 163 -11.73 19.55 -4.56
N LEU A 164 -10.64 19.38 -3.79
CA LEU A 164 -9.38 20.07 -4.00
C LEU A 164 -8.80 19.83 -5.40
N PHE A 165 -8.62 18.56 -5.78
CA PHE A 165 -8.02 18.21 -7.07
C PHE A 165 -8.93 18.57 -8.25
N GLN A 166 -10.25 18.39 -8.12
CA GLN A 166 -11.22 18.77 -9.16
C GLN A 166 -11.24 20.29 -9.41
N THR A 167 -11.19 21.10 -8.34
CA THR A 167 -11.17 22.57 -8.46
C THR A 167 -9.93 23.07 -9.19
N ALA A 168 -8.81 22.36 -9.06
CA ALA A 168 -7.57 22.66 -9.76
C ALA A 168 -7.45 21.99 -11.15
N GLY A 169 -8.45 21.23 -11.60
CA GLY A 169 -8.40 20.55 -12.90
C GLY A 169 -7.44 19.35 -12.97
N VAL A 170 -7.03 18.81 -11.83
CA VAL A 170 -6.07 17.69 -11.76
C VAL A 170 -6.81 16.36 -11.65
N HIS A 171 -6.83 15.63 -12.76
CA HIS A 171 -7.55 14.36 -12.90
C HIS A 171 -6.74 13.14 -12.44
N ALA A 172 -7.41 12.00 -12.26
CA ALA A 172 -6.82 10.76 -11.75
C ALA A 172 -5.64 10.26 -12.59
N GLU A 173 -5.75 10.37 -13.92
CA GLU A 173 -4.71 9.97 -14.87
C GLU A 173 -3.40 10.75 -14.64
N LEU A 174 -3.50 12.06 -14.42
CA LEU A 174 -2.33 12.88 -14.12
C LEU A 174 -1.74 12.52 -12.76
N ARG A 175 -2.57 12.29 -11.73
CA ARG A 175 -2.09 11.85 -10.41
C ARG A 175 -1.36 10.50 -10.50
N GLN A 176 -1.84 9.56 -11.32
CA GLN A 176 -1.14 8.30 -11.58
C GLN A 176 0.20 8.53 -12.26
N ALA A 177 0.23 9.31 -13.34
CA ALA A 177 1.44 9.56 -14.10
C ALA A 177 2.52 10.23 -13.24
N LEU A 178 2.14 11.18 -12.37
CA LEU A 178 3.04 11.81 -11.40
C LEU A 178 3.58 10.78 -10.40
N LEU A 179 2.72 9.91 -9.85
CA LEU A 179 3.12 8.87 -8.91
C LEU A 179 4.08 7.84 -9.53
N GLU A 180 3.77 7.37 -10.73
CA GLU A 180 4.62 6.46 -11.50
C GLU A 180 5.98 7.07 -11.79
N SER A 181 6.01 8.33 -12.20
CA SER A 181 7.24 9.06 -12.51
C SER A 181 8.09 9.28 -11.26
N ALA A 182 7.49 9.75 -10.17
CA ALA A 182 8.20 9.93 -8.90
C ALA A 182 8.79 8.61 -8.37
N THR A 183 8.02 7.52 -8.44
CA THR A 183 8.46 6.17 -8.04
C THR A 183 9.61 5.68 -8.92
N SER A 184 9.51 5.89 -10.23
CA SER A 184 10.55 5.56 -11.20
C SER A 184 11.85 6.30 -10.91
N ILE A 185 11.77 7.60 -10.61
CA ILE A 185 12.92 8.43 -10.24
C ILE A 185 13.60 7.89 -8.97
N VAL A 186 12.85 7.60 -7.89
CA VAL A 186 13.43 7.01 -6.66
C VAL A 186 14.21 5.74 -6.99
N ARG A 187 13.64 4.85 -7.80
CA ARG A 187 14.32 3.60 -8.19
C ARG A 187 15.53 3.84 -9.08
N ALA A 188 15.46 4.79 -10.00
CA ALA A 188 16.57 5.17 -10.87
C ALA A 188 17.77 5.72 -10.09
N THR A 189 17.54 6.32 -8.91
CA THR A 189 18.60 6.73 -7.98
C THR A 189 19.22 5.57 -7.19
N GLY A 190 18.77 4.33 -7.42
CA GLY A 190 19.26 3.13 -6.75
C GLY A 190 18.57 2.82 -5.42
N CYS A 191 17.55 3.60 -5.03
CA CYS A 191 16.85 3.40 -3.77
C CYS A 191 15.72 2.38 -3.90
N GLU A 192 15.62 1.48 -2.92
CA GLU A 192 14.49 0.55 -2.80
C GLU A 192 13.39 1.15 -1.90
N ILE A 193 12.19 1.29 -2.46
CA ILE A 193 11.00 1.73 -1.71
C ILE A 193 10.54 0.57 -0.82
N ARG A 194 10.50 0.83 0.48
CA ARG A 194 10.13 -0.12 1.53
C ARG A 194 8.73 0.09 2.06
N ARG A 195 8.25 1.34 2.05
CA ARG A 195 6.86 1.73 2.33
C ARG A 195 6.49 2.92 1.47
N ALA A 196 5.21 3.05 1.15
CA ALA A 196 4.68 4.17 0.42
C ALA A 196 3.28 4.50 0.93
N ARG A 197 2.96 5.78 1.07
CA ARG A 197 1.60 6.21 1.44
C ARG A 197 1.32 7.66 1.08
N PRO A 198 0.07 7.98 0.72
CA PRO A 198 -0.42 9.34 0.75
C PRO A 198 -0.67 9.81 2.20
N VAL A 199 -0.24 11.03 2.50
CA VAL A 199 -0.48 11.74 3.76
C VAL A 199 -1.13 13.08 3.43
N ARG A 200 -2.27 13.36 4.07
CA ARG A 200 -2.95 14.64 3.98
C ARG A 200 -2.48 15.54 5.13
N TYR A 201 -2.07 16.76 4.81
CA TYR A 201 -1.75 17.79 5.81
C TYR A 201 -2.93 18.76 5.98
N PHE A 202 -2.96 19.45 7.13
CA PHE A 202 -4.03 20.36 7.53
C PHE A 202 -4.31 21.52 6.56
N GLU A 203 -3.35 21.85 5.68
CA GLU A 203 -3.44 22.95 4.71
C GLU A 203 -4.03 22.53 3.37
N CYS A 204 -4.78 21.42 3.32
CA CYS A 204 -5.32 20.86 2.07
C CYS A 204 -4.22 20.57 1.03
N THR A 205 -3.03 20.19 1.47
CA THR A 205 -1.98 19.68 0.59
C THR A 205 -1.74 18.21 0.87
N MET A 206 -1.45 17.46 -0.18
CA MET A 206 -1.11 16.05 -0.09
C MET A 206 0.38 15.85 -0.26
N ARG A 207 0.92 14.89 0.49
CA ARG A 207 2.27 14.39 0.29
C ARG A 207 2.22 12.90 0.10
N TYR A 208 2.78 12.42 -0.99
CA TYR A 208 3.06 11.02 -1.17
C TYR A 208 4.45 10.71 -0.62
N GLU A 209 4.50 9.97 0.48
CA GLU A 209 5.74 9.60 1.16
C GLU A 209 6.22 8.24 0.67
N LEU A 210 7.45 8.19 0.15
CA LEU A 210 8.18 7.01 -0.30
C LEU A 210 9.33 6.77 0.69
N PHE A 211 9.22 5.72 1.50
CA PHE A 211 10.19 5.40 2.54
C PHE A 211 11.24 4.42 2.03
N VAL A 212 12.52 4.72 2.25
CA VAL A 212 13.67 3.95 1.76
C VAL A 212 14.68 3.71 2.90
N GLU A 213 15.55 2.71 2.79
CA GLU A 213 16.61 2.43 3.79
C GLU A 213 17.84 3.35 3.63
N GLU A 214 17.59 4.65 3.47
CA GLU A 214 18.63 5.64 3.25
C GLU A 214 18.67 6.70 4.34
N SER A 215 19.79 7.41 4.42
CA SER A 215 19.97 8.57 5.29
C SER A 215 19.06 9.74 4.89
N ALA A 216 18.81 10.67 5.83
CA ALA A 216 18.05 11.89 5.56
C ALA A 216 18.71 12.76 4.47
N SER A 217 20.05 12.82 4.45
CA SER A 217 20.81 13.54 3.41
C SER A 217 20.64 12.91 2.03
N GLN A 218 20.66 11.58 1.94
CA GLN A 218 20.43 10.89 0.67
C GLN A 218 18.99 11.09 0.20
N CYS A 219 18.00 10.97 1.10
CA CYS A 219 16.61 11.26 0.78
C CYS A 219 16.41 12.71 0.29
N ALA A 220 17.16 13.69 0.81
CA ALA A 220 17.11 15.07 0.31
C ALA A 220 17.59 15.19 -1.14
N SER A 221 18.67 14.49 -1.50
CA SER A 221 19.14 14.41 -2.89
C SER A 221 18.10 13.75 -3.80
N VAL A 222 17.46 12.67 -3.35
CA VAL A 222 16.38 12.00 -4.09
C VAL A 222 15.16 12.91 -4.24
N ASN A 223 14.78 13.66 -3.20
CA ASN A 223 13.70 14.65 -3.27
C ASN A 223 13.94 15.72 -4.33
N PHE A 224 15.19 16.18 -4.44
CA PHE A 224 15.59 17.12 -5.48
C PHE A 224 15.44 16.49 -6.88
N ALA A 225 15.93 15.26 -7.06
CA ALA A 225 15.78 14.53 -8.33
C ALA A 225 14.31 14.28 -8.71
N ILE A 226 13.44 13.99 -7.74
CA ILE A 226 11.99 13.87 -7.96
C ILE A 226 11.44 15.21 -8.48
N ALA A 227 11.74 16.32 -7.80
CA ALA A 227 11.24 17.63 -8.18
C ALA A 227 11.73 18.04 -9.59
N GLU A 228 13.02 17.86 -9.89
CA GLU A 228 13.57 18.12 -11.22
C GLU A 228 12.89 17.25 -12.29
N GLY A 229 12.85 15.94 -12.09
CA GLY A 229 12.28 15.02 -13.08
C GLY A 229 10.80 15.26 -13.34
N LEU A 230 10.01 15.63 -12.32
CA LEU A 230 8.59 15.96 -12.51
C LEU A 230 8.41 17.27 -13.28
N VAL A 231 9.20 18.30 -13.01
CA VAL A 231 9.11 19.58 -13.74
C VAL A 231 9.64 19.46 -15.19
N GLU A 232 10.59 18.56 -15.45
CA GLU A 232 11.06 18.27 -16.80
C GLU A 232 10.03 17.49 -17.63
N GLN A 233 9.29 16.57 -17.00
CA GLN A 233 8.38 15.66 -17.68
C GLN A 233 6.96 16.22 -17.84
N PHE A 234 6.51 17.09 -16.93
CA PHE A 234 5.14 17.59 -16.89
C PHE A 234 5.13 19.12 -16.99
N GLU A 235 4.24 19.67 -17.83
CA GLU A 235 4.05 21.12 -17.98
C GLU A 235 3.62 21.77 -16.65
N GLU A 236 2.74 21.09 -15.90
CA GLU A 236 2.33 21.45 -14.55
C GLU A 236 2.40 20.21 -13.65
N ALA A 237 3.28 20.25 -12.63
CA ALA A 237 3.45 19.18 -11.65
C ALA A 237 2.64 19.39 -10.34
N TYR A 238 1.93 20.52 -10.23
CA TYR A 238 1.06 20.90 -9.11
C TYR A 238 1.63 20.67 -7.69
N PRO A 239 2.86 21.15 -7.39
CA PRO A 239 3.48 20.95 -6.08
C PRO A 239 2.69 21.58 -4.92
N GLU A 240 1.84 22.57 -5.21
CA GLU A 240 0.91 23.17 -4.26
C GLU A 240 -0.25 22.25 -3.87
N LEU A 241 -0.55 21.20 -4.65
CA LEU A 241 -1.60 20.23 -4.36
C LEU A 241 -1.03 18.90 -3.88
N ILE A 242 -0.02 18.38 -4.59
CA ILE A 242 0.63 17.11 -4.26
C ILE A 242 2.14 17.20 -4.42
N THR A 243 2.85 16.77 -3.38
CA THR A 243 4.30 16.58 -3.43
C THR A 243 4.65 15.11 -3.26
N PHE A 244 5.71 14.66 -3.93
CA PHE A 244 6.25 13.32 -3.77
C PHE A 244 7.58 13.44 -3.05
N VAL A 245 7.75 12.71 -1.96
CA VAL A 245 8.97 12.80 -1.15
C VAL A 245 9.52 11.43 -0.77
N CYS A 246 10.82 11.29 -0.92
CA CYS A 246 11.66 10.28 -0.32
C CYS A 246 11.90 10.59 1.17
N ARG A 247 11.76 9.58 2.03
CA ARG A 247 11.91 9.65 3.49
C ARG A 247 12.76 8.48 3.99
N PRO A 248 13.59 8.66 5.04
CA PRO A 248 14.23 7.53 5.70
C PRO A 248 13.18 6.59 6.30
N LEU A 249 13.33 5.28 6.11
CA LEU A 249 12.45 4.27 6.69
C LEU A 249 12.40 4.37 8.22
N ALA A 250 13.49 4.78 8.86
CA ALA A 250 13.53 5.05 10.31
C ALA A 250 12.56 6.17 10.76
N SER A 251 12.10 7.03 9.85
CA SER A 251 11.10 8.06 10.13
C SER A 251 9.65 7.59 9.91
N PHE A 252 9.46 6.35 9.47
CA PHE A 252 8.14 5.77 9.31
C PHE A 252 7.48 5.55 10.67
N THR A 253 6.32 6.17 10.87
CA THR A 253 5.46 5.93 12.01
C THR A 253 4.25 5.11 11.57
N PRO A 254 4.10 3.87 12.05
CA PRO A 254 2.90 3.11 11.79
C PRO A 254 1.70 3.76 12.48
N ARG A 255 0.51 3.66 11.85
CA ARG A 255 -0.71 4.22 12.44
C ARG A 255 -0.97 3.58 13.81
N GLY A 256 -1.23 4.42 14.82
CA GLY A 256 -1.59 3.98 16.18
C GLY A 256 -0.46 4.01 17.21
N ILE A 257 0.77 4.40 16.84
CA ILE A 257 1.86 4.60 17.80
C ILE A 257 2.18 6.10 17.88
N SER A 258 1.59 6.77 18.87
CA SER A 258 2.06 8.08 19.34
C SER A 258 3.30 7.86 20.20
N ILE A 259 4.48 8.20 19.67
CA ILE A 259 5.65 8.40 20.53
C ILE A 259 5.52 9.83 21.06
N GLU A 260 5.15 9.97 22.33
CA GLU A 260 5.33 11.24 23.03
C GLU A 260 6.84 11.52 23.06
N ILE A 261 7.27 12.51 22.29
CA ILE A 261 8.62 13.04 22.39
C ILE A 261 8.59 14.03 23.55
N GLU A 262 9.18 13.64 24.69
CA GLU A 262 9.49 14.59 25.76
C GLU A 262 10.32 15.74 25.16
N ARG A 263 9.82 16.97 25.31
CA ARG A 263 10.52 18.20 24.92
C ARG A 263 11.62 18.53 25.89
#